data_AF-A0A068YNP3-F1
#
_entry.id   AF-A0A068YNP3-F1
#
_cell.length_a   1.000
_cell.length_b   1.000
_cell.length_c   1.000
_cell.angle_alpha   90.00
_cell.angle_beta   90.00
_cell.angle_gamma   90.00
#
_symmetry.space_group_name_H-M   'P 1'
#
loop_
_entity.id
_entity.type
_entity.pdbx_description
1 polymer ?
#
loop_
_entity_poly.entity_id
_entity_poly.type
_entity_poly.pdbx_seq_one_letter_code
_entity_poly.pdbx_strand_id
1 'polypeptide(L)' 'MDISTFDDLLQAARAQPDPQRLLFVFAGVELPDDATPAQRERFEAGQGGALVPLMCVDKRPDELASFAALVEEAS' A
#
# COMPACT_ATOMS: atom_id res chain seq x y z
N MET A 1 -1.55 9.77 20.61
CA MET A 1 -0.61 8.76 20.08
C MET A 1 -0.41 9.15 18.63
N ASP A 2 0.80 9.52 18.26
CA ASP A 2 1.13 9.82 16.86
C ASP A 2 1.51 8.52 16.16
N ILE A 3 0.86 8.20 15.05
CA ILE A 3 1.18 7.04 14.22
C ILE A 3 2.19 7.51 13.18
N SER A 4 3.45 7.13 13.36
CA SER A 4 4.56 7.55 12.48
C SER A 4 5.16 6.40 11.68
N THR A 5 4.93 5.17 12.14
CA THR A 5 5.43 3.94 11.53
C THR A 5 4.31 2.93 11.33
N PHE A 6 4.57 1.92 10.50
CA PHE A 6 3.63 0.81 10.32
C PHE A 6 3.44 0.01 11.62
N ASP A 7 4.49 -0.14 12.41
CA ASP A 7 4.40 -0.82 13.71
C ASP A 7 3.55 -0.01 14.69
N ASP A 8 3.65 1.33 14.70
CA ASP A 8 2.74 2.19 15.48
C ASP A 8 1.28 1.96 15.07
N LEU A 9 1.00 1.83 13.77
CA LEU A 9 -0.34 1.55 13.25
C LEU A 9 -0.85 0.20 13.77
N LEU A 10 -0.03 -0.86 13.68
CA LEU A 10 -0.42 -2.18 14.19
C LEU A 10 -0.67 -2.18 15.69
N GLN A 11 0.19 -1.51 16.47
CA GLN A 11 0.01 -1.37 17.91
C GLN A 11 -1.27 -0.59 18.25
N ALA A 12 -1.50 0.53 17.57
CA ALA A 12 -2.70 1.34 17.75
C ALA A 12 -3.98 0.57 17.41
N ALA A 13 -3.96 -0.24 16.35
CA ALA A 13 -5.09 -1.06 15.92
C ALA A 13 -5.38 -2.21 16.92
N ARG A 14 -4.35 -2.84 17.47
CA ARG A 14 -4.47 -3.88 18.51
C ARG A 14 -4.96 -3.34 19.85
N ALA A 15 -4.65 -2.08 20.16
CA ALA A 15 -5.03 -1.44 21.41
C ALA A 15 -6.50 -0.96 21.45
N GLN A 16 -7.23 -1.04 20.34
CA GLN A 16 -8.64 -0.65 20.31
C GLN A 16 -9.50 -1.63 21.13
N PRO A 17 -10.53 -1.13 21.83
CA PRO A 17 -11.43 -2.00 22.60
C PRO A 17 -12.25 -2.93 21.71
N ASP A 18 -12.57 -2.48 20.49
CA ASP A 18 -13.28 -3.27 19.49
C ASP A 18 -12.31 -3.89 18.47
N PRO A 19 -12.57 -5.12 17.97
CA PRO A 19 -11.74 -5.75 16.95
C PRO A 19 -11.64 -4.91 15.67
N GLN A 20 -10.41 -4.62 15.24
CA GLN A 20 -10.16 -3.84 14.04
C GLN A 20 -9.97 -4.74 12.80
N ARG A 21 -10.32 -4.21 11.63
CA ARG A 21 -9.89 -4.72 10.32
C ARG A 21 -9.12 -3.65 9.58
N LEU A 22 -7.96 -4.02 9.06
CA LEU A 22 -7.11 -3.16 8.25
C LEU A 22 -7.34 -3.50 6.79
N LEU A 23 -7.66 -2.48 5.98
CA LEU A 23 -7.84 -2.60 4.55
C LEU A 23 -6.60 -2.03 3.86
N PHE A 24 -5.95 -2.85 3.03
CA PHE A 24 -4.80 -2.44 2.24
C PHE A 24 -5.15 -2.48 0.76
N VAL A 25 -4.80 -1.42 0.04
CA VAL A 25 -4.83 -1.35 -1.41
C VAL A 25 -3.40 -1.26 -1.89
N PHE A 26 -2.93 -2.26 -2.62
CA PHE A 26 -1.64 -2.19 -3.28
C PHE A 26 -1.84 -1.53 -4.63
N ALA A 27 -1.02 -0.54 -4.93
CA ALA A 27 -1.09 0.20 -6.18
C ALA A 27 0.16 -0.03 -7.03
N GLY A 28 -0.05 -0.22 -8.32
CA GLY A 28 0.99 -0.22 -9.35
C GLY A 28 1.01 1.13 -10.05
N VAL A 29 2.15 1.45 -10.67
CA VAL A 29 2.24 2.62 -11.55
C VAL A 29 2.08 2.15 -12.97
N GLU A 30 1.09 2.68 -13.67
CA GLU A 30 0.85 2.40 -15.09
C GLU A 30 0.85 3.68 -15.92
N LEU A 31 1.10 3.54 -17.21
CA LEU A 31 1.01 4.65 -18.15
C LEU A 31 -0.34 4.58 -18.88
N PRO A 32 -1.16 5.65 -18.84
CA PRO A 32 -2.40 5.69 -19.61
C PRO A 32 -2.17 5.53 -21.11
N ASP A 33 -3.10 4.89 -21.82
CA ASP A 33 -2.99 4.64 -23.26
C ASP A 33 -2.85 5.92 -24.09
N ASP A 34 -3.49 7.00 -23.63
CA ASP A 34 -3.49 8.33 -24.24
C ASP A 34 -2.31 9.22 -23.81
N ALA A 35 -1.30 8.65 -23.14
CA ALA A 35 -0.13 9.39 -22.70
C ALA A 35 0.64 10.05 -23.86
N THR A 36 0.93 11.33 -23.68
CA THR A 36 1.76 12.13 -24.59
C THR A 36 3.20 11.58 -24.66
N PRO A 37 3.97 11.88 -25.72
CA PRO A 37 5.37 11.46 -25.82
C PRO A 37 6.22 11.86 -24.60
N ALA A 38 6.06 13.10 -24.09
CA ALA A 38 6.77 13.57 -22.90
C ALA A 38 6.34 12.85 -21.60
N GLN A 39 5.11 12.32 -21.52
CA GLN A 39 4.70 11.47 -20.40
C GLN A 39 5.29 10.06 -20.52
N ARG A 40 5.40 9.50 -21.73
CA ARG A 40 6.09 8.23 -22.00
C ARG A 40 7.56 8.31 -21.59
N GLU A 41 8.29 9.32 -22.07
CA GLU A 41 9.71 9.51 -21.73
C GLU A 41 9.95 9.63 -20.21
N ARG A 42 9.10 10.38 -19.50
CA ARG A 42 9.20 10.49 -18.04
C ARG A 42 8.87 9.16 -17.36
N PHE A 43 7.83 8.46 -17.80
CA PHE A 43 7.46 7.16 -17.24
C PHE A 43 8.58 6.13 -17.42
N GLU A 44 9.21 6.08 -18.58
CA GLU A 44 10.39 5.23 -18.85
C GLU A 44 11.59 5.61 -17.97
N ALA A 45 11.73 6.88 -17.59
CA ALA A 45 12.71 7.34 -16.61
C ALA A 45 12.31 7.08 -15.14
N GLY A 46 11.21 6.35 -14.89
CA GLY A 46 10.67 6.07 -13.56
C GLY A 46 9.97 7.27 -12.91
N GLN A 47 9.58 8.26 -13.71
CA GLN A 47 8.98 9.52 -13.26
C GLN A 47 7.54 9.66 -13.78
N GLY A 48 6.56 9.66 -12.88
CA GLY A 48 5.15 9.81 -13.23
C GLY A 48 4.45 8.50 -13.58
N GLY A 49 3.31 8.59 -14.26
CA GLY A 49 2.34 7.50 -14.39
C GLY A 49 1.12 7.71 -13.49
N ALA A 50 0.14 6.82 -13.59
CA ALA A 50 -1.05 6.79 -12.78
C ALA A 50 -0.98 5.61 -11.80
N LEU A 51 -1.41 5.84 -10.56
CA LEU A 51 -1.58 4.76 -9.59
C LEU A 51 -2.87 3.99 -9.90
N VAL A 52 -2.73 2.70 -10.15
CA VAL A 52 -3.86 1.78 -10.37
C VAL A 52 -3.90 0.73 -9.26
N PRO A 53 -5.08 0.35 -8.76
CA PRO A 53 -5.18 -0.71 -7.75
C PRO A 53 -4.84 -2.06 -8.37
N LEU A 54 -3.90 -2.80 -7.77
CA LEU A 54 -3.52 -4.15 -8.18
C LEU A 54 -4.25 -5.21 -7.37
N MET A 55 -4.34 -5.02 -6.05
CA MET A 55 -5.06 -5.90 -5.15
C MET A 55 -5.59 -5.13 -3.94
N CYS A 56 -6.67 -5.64 -3.38
CA CYS A 56 -7.25 -5.18 -2.13
C CYS A 56 -7.31 -6.36 -1.17
N VAL A 57 -6.71 -6.21 0.01
CA VAL A 57 -6.75 -7.24 1.05
C VAL A 57 -7.26 -6.65 2.35
N ASP A 58 -8.01 -7.47 3.08
CA ASP A 58 -8.37 -7.17 4.45
C ASP A 58 -7.63 -8.12 5.40
N LYS A 59 -7.11 -7.56 6.50
CA LYS A 59 -6.31 -8.28 7.49
C LYS A 59 -6.73 -7.87 8.88
N ARG A 60 -6.76 -8.82 9.81
CA ARG A 60 -6.79 -8.50 11.25
C ARG A 60 -5.40 -8.03 11.68
N PRO A 61 -5.28 -7.08 12.62
CA PRO A 61 -3.98 -6.67 13.14
C PRO A 61 -3.14 -7.83 13.68
N ASP A 62 -3.77 -8.87 14.22
CA ASP A 62 -3.09 -10.05 14.76
C ASP A 62 -2.52 -10.99 13.69
N GLU A 63 -2.97 -10.86 12.44
CA GLU A 63 -2.45 -11.64 11.30
C GLU A 63 -1.17 -11.02 10.70
N LEU A 64 -0.83 -9.78 11.09
CA LEU A 64 0.29 -9.03 10.55
C LEU A 64 1.41 -8.91 11.57
N ALA A 65 2.51 -9.61 11.35
CA ALA A 65 3.67 -9.54 12.25
C ALA A 65 4.41 -8.19 12.12
N SER A 66 4.60 -7.70 10.89
CA SER A 66 5.32 -6.47 10.56
C SER A 66 5.03 -6.04 9.12
N PHE A 67 5.51 -4.86 8.73
CA PHE A 67 5.48 -4.43 7.33
C PHE A 67 6.27 -5.37 6.41
N ALA A 68 7.42 -5.86 6.86
CA ALA A 68 8.24 -6.79 6.08
C ALA A 68 7.51 -8.10 5.78
N ALA A 69 6.76 -8.63 6.76
CA ALA A 69 5.91 -9.81 6.55
C ALA A 69 4.79 -9.56 5.53
N LEU A 70 4.19 -8.36 5.54
CA LEU A 70 3.19 -7.97 4.55
C LEU A 70 3.80 -7.87 3.14
N VAL A 71 5.03 -7.39 3.01
CA VAL A 71 5.75 -7.33 1.72
C VAL A 71 6.08 -8.73 1.20
N GLU A 72 6.56 -9.61 2.07
CA GLU A 72 6.86 -11.01 1.71
C GLU A 72 5.61 -11.74 1.21
N GLU A 73 4.46 -11.51 1.84
CA GLU A 73 3.19 -12.11 1.41
C GLU A 73 2.68 -11.57 0.06
N ALA A 74 3.01 -10.32 -0.27
CA ALA A 74 2.55 -9.66 -1.49
C ALA A 74 3.41 -9.98 -2.75
N SER A 75 4.48 -10.78 -2.60
CA SER A 75 5.45 -11.14 -3.65
C SER A 75 5.11 -12.47 -4.32
#